data_AF-A0A850MRK3-F1
#
_entry.id   AF-A0A850MRK3-F1
#
_cell.length_a   1.000
_cell.length_b   1.000
_cell.length_c   1.000
_cell.angle_alpha   90.00
_cell.angle_beta   90.00
_cell.angle_gamma   90.00
#
_symmetry.space_group_name_H-M   'P 1'
#
loop_
_entity.id
_entity.type
_entity.pdbx_description
1 polymer ?
#
loop_
_entity_poly.entity_id
_entity_poly.type
_entity_poly.pdbx_seq_one_letter_code
_entity_poly.pdbx_strand_id
1 'polypeptide(L)'
;MDKLEIEFIQEDMRSFSRSETFDAIINLFTSFGYFENLEDDKKVLRNIYSSLKSGGKLLMDIIGKEIIPRIYHEHDWYEKEGTFYLEERKPINGWERIKNRWIMIKGGEKHEFEITHRLYSGTELSWLLSEAGFQSIKLFGSLEGTPYDNTAQRLIAVAIK
;
A
#
# COMPACT_ATOMS: atom_id res chain seq x y z
N MET A 1 -18.96 -13.27 -21.11
CA MET A 1 -18.45 -12.34 -20.08
C MET A 1 -19.09 -11.00 -20.37
N ASP A 2 -20.06 -10.60 -19.57
CA ASP A 2 -20.64 -9.28 -19.67
C ASP A 2 -19.53 -8.26 -19.39
N LYS A 3 -19.42 -7.23 -20.24
CA LYS A 3 -18.44 -6.17 -20.05
C LYS A 3 -18.91 -5.34 -18.85
N LEU A 4 -18.16 -5.43 -17.76
CA LEU A 4 -18.34 -4.53 -16.63
C LEU A 4 -18.09 -3.10 -17.11
N GLU A 5 -19.01 -2.19 -16.83
CA GLU A 5 -18.76 -0.76 -17.04
C GLU A 5 -17.83 -0.25 -15.93
N ILE A 6 -16.62 0.16 -16.31
CA ILE A 6 -15.58 0.62 -15.38
C ILE A 6 -15.30 2.09 -15.66
N GLU A 7 -15.39 2.92 -14.61
CA GLU A 7 -14.96 4.31 -14.63
C GLU A 7 -13.48 4.40 -14.19
N PHE A 8 -12.63 4.95 -15.06
CA PHE A 8 -11.23 5.25 -14.73
C PHE A 8 -11.08 6.76 -14.48
N ILE A 9 -10.57 7.12 -13.31
CA ILE A 9 -10.39 8.51 -12.88
C ILE A 9 -8.92 8.74 -12.57
N GLN A 10 -8.33 9.76 -13.19
CA GLN A 10 -6.99 10.22 -12.87
C GLN A 10 -7.08 11.34 -11.83
N GLU A 11 -6.84 11.00 -10.56
CA GLU A 11 -6.86 11.97 -9.46
C GLU A 11 -5.88 11.59 -8.34
N ASP A 12 -5.47 12.58 -7.55
CA ASP A 12 -4.67 12.38 -6.34
C ASP A 12 -5.57 11.88 -5.19
N MET A 13 -5.17 10.79 -4.53
CA MET A 13 -5.90 10.23 -3.39
C MET A 13 -6.08 11.21 -2.21
N ARG A 14 -5.25 12.25 -2.12
CA ARG A 14 -5.37 13.32 -1.12
C ARG A 14 -6.51 14.28 -1.43
N SER A 15 -7.02 14.33 -2.66
CA SER A 15 -8.17 15.16 -3.07
C SER A 15 -9.42 14.33 -3.36
N PHE A 16 -9.26 13.14 -3.94
CA PHE A 16 -10.38 12.31 -4.35
C PHE A 16 -11.23 11.89 -3.15
N SER A 17 -12.52 12.22 -3.21
CA SER A 17 -13.53 11.72 -2.28
C SER A 17 -14.89 11.73 -2.96
N ARG A 18 -15.67 10.66 -2.74
CA ARG A 18 -17.08 10.57 -3.14
C ARG A 18 -17.88 10.05 -1.96
N SER A 19 -18.43 10.98 -1.18
CA SER A 19 -19.08 10.69 0.10
C SER A 19 -20.12 9.57 -0.01
N GLU A 20 -20.10 8.62 0.93
CA GLU A 20 -21.09 7.53 1.06
C GLU A 20 -21.41 6.78 -0.26
N THR A 21 -20.41 6.62 -1.13
CA THR A 21 -20.64 6.09 -2.48
C THR A 21 -20.32 4.60 -2.61
N PHE A 22 -19.27 4.13 -1.93
CA PHE A 22 -18.73 2.79 -2.15
C PHE A 22 -19.09 1.82 -1.03
N ASP A 23 -19.48 0.60 -1.38
CA ASP A 23 -19.66 -0.50 -0.42
C ASP A 23 -18.31 -1.08 0.03
N ALA A 24 -17.30 -1.00 -0.83
CA ALA A 24 -15.93 -1.40 -0.51
C ALA A 24 -14.89 -0.51 -1.22
N ILE A 25 -13.75 -0.30 -0.57
CA ILE A 25 -12.56 0.32 -1.15
C ILE A 25 -11.38 -0.63 -0.94
N ILE A 26 -10.56 -0.77 -1.98
CA ILE A 26 -9.42 -1.69 -1.98
C ILE A 26 -8.15 -0.90 -2.34
N ASN A 27 -7.12 -0.97 -1.50
CA ASN A 27 -5.79 -0.42 -1.73
C ASN A 27 -4.78 -1.57 -1.74
N LEU A 28 -4.28 -1.93 -2.93
CA LEU A 28 -3.44 -3.12 -3.13
C LEU A 28 -1.98 -2.80 -3.41
N PHE A 29 -1.11 -3.79 -3.22
CA PHE A 29 0.28 -3.78 -3.67
C PHE A 29 1.13 -2.65 -3.10
N THR A 30 0.91 -2.31 -1.82
CA THR A 30 1.65 -1.24 -1.11
C THR A 30 1.37 0.15 -1.71
N SER A 31 0.15 0.40 -2.18
CA SER A 31 -0.25 1.71 -2.75
C SER A 31 -0.57 2.78 -1.69
N PHE A 32 0.11 2.76 -0.53
CA PHE A 32 -0.09 3.69 0.59
C PHE A 32 1.23 3.96 1.32
N GLY A 33 1.41 5.17 1.88
CA GLY A 33 2.63 5.56 2.60
C GLY A 33 3.68 6.29 1.76
N TYR A 34 3.37 6.64 0.52
CA TYR A 34 4.31 7.34 -0.38
C TYR A 34 4.46 8.84 -0.10
N PHE A 35 3.58 9.43 0.70
CA PHE A 35 3.67 10.86 0.99
C PHE A 35 4.81 11.18 1.96
N GLU A 36 5.38 12.37 1.81
CA GLU A 36 6.45 12.84 2.69
C GLU A 36 5.90 13.02 4.12
N ASN A 37 4.81 13.78 4.20
CA ASN A 37 4.12 14.14 5.45
C ASN A 37 3.12 13.05 5.86
N LEU A 38 3.21 12.60 7.12
CA LEU A 38 2.25 11.64 7.69
C LEU A 38 0.80 12.16 7.65
N GLU A 39 0.58 13.48 7.72
CA GLU A 39 -0.76 14.05 7.63
C GLU A 39 -1.41 13.85 6.26
N ASP A 40 -0.63 13.71 5.19
CA ASP A 40 -1.16 13.38 3.87
C ASP A 40 -1.66 11.92 3.85
N ASP A 41 -0.92 10.98 4.44
CA ASP A 41 -1.36 9.59 4.63
C ASP A 41 -2.68 9.55 5.45
N LYS A 42 -2.75 10.31 6.55
CA LYS A 42 -3.99 10.45 7.34
C LYS A 42 -5.13 11.07 6.54
N LYS A 43 -4.85 12.06 5.68
CA LYS A 43 -5.85 12.68 4.82
C LYS A 43 -6.44 11.67 3.84
N VAL A 44 -5.62 10.80 3.26
CA VAL A 44 -6.10 9.70 2.40
C VAL A 44 -7.02 8.77 3.17
N LEU A 45 -6.67 8.35 4.38
CA LEU A 45 -7.53 7.49 5.19
C LEU A 45 -8.88 8.16 5.52
N ARG A 46 -8.89 9.47 5.81
CA ARG A 46 -10.13 10.24 6.00
C ARG A 46 -10.97 10.30 4.73
N ASN A 47 -10.35 10.49 3.56
CA ASN A 47 -11.05 10.49 2.28
C ASN A 47 -11.67 9.13 1.96
N ILE A 48 -10.91 8.04 2.18
CA ILE A 48 -11.39 6.66 2.04
C ILE A 48 -12.59 6.44 2.98
N TYR A 49 -12.45 6.77 4.26
CA TYR A 49 -13.54 6.65 5.23
C TYR A 49 -14.77 7.44 4.79
N SER A 50 -14.62 8.71 4.40
CA SER A 50 -15.76 9.53 3.94
C SER A 50 -16.46 8.92 2.72
N SER A 51 -15.71 8.25 1.85
CA SER A 51 -16.22 7.72 0.58
C SER A 51 -16.95 6.39 0.72
N LEU A 52 -16.73 5.66 1.82
CA LEU A 52 -17.47 4.43 2.14
C LEU A 52 -18.88 4.76 2.61
N LYS A 53 -19.85 3.92 2.27
CA LYS A 53 -21.17 3.88 2.92
C LYS A 53 -21.01 3.43 4.39
N SER A 54 -21.99 3.75 5.24
CA SER A 54 -22.10 3.11 6.57
C SER A 54 -22.06 1.57 6.46
N GLY A 55 -21.19 0.93 7.25
CA GLY A 55 -20.94 -0.52 7.18
C GLY A 55 -20.05 -0.96 5.99
N GLY A 56 -19.60 -0.02 5.16
CA GLY A 56 -18.68 -0.27 4.07
C GLY A 56 -17.30 -0.71 4.55
N LYS A 57 -16.57 -1.42 3.69
CA LYS A 57 -15.31 -2.09 4.06
C LYS A 57 -14.11 -1.52 3.35
N LEU A 58 -13.01 -1.37 4.06
CA LEU A 58 -11.70 -1.11 3.51
C LEU A 58 -10.86 -2.40 3.56
N LEU A 59 -10.19 -2.72 2.45
CA LEU A 59 -9.08 -3.66 2.41
C LEU A 59 -7.81 -2.91 2.01
N MET A 60 -6.78 -2.97 2.86
CA MET A 60 -5.45 -2.47 2.55
C MET A 60 -4.46 -3.63 2.53
N ASP A 61 -3.56 -3.58 1.58
CA ASP A 61 -2.54 -4.59 1.36
C ASP A 61 -1.19 -3.86 1.16
N ILE A 62 -0.34 -3.92 2.19
CA ILE A 62 0.96 -3.24 2.22
C ILE A 62 2.09 -4.16 2.69
N ILE A 63 3.35 -3.77 2.45
CA ILE A 63 4.49 -4.41 3.07
C ILE A 63 4.71 -3.83 4.46
N GLY A 64 4.67 -4.68 5.49
CA GLY A 64 4.77 -4.26 6.89
C GLY A 64 6.19 -4.25 7.44
N LYS A 65 6.41 -3.48 8.53
CA LYS A 65 7.69 -3.44 9.28
C LYS A 65 8.10 -4.82 9.82
N GLU A 66 7.15 -5.69 10.12
CA GLU A 66 7.40 -7.04 10.64
C GLU A 66 7.77 -8.04 9.53
N ILE A 67 7.63 -7.66 8.26
CA ILE A 67 7.85 -8.52 7.10
C ILE A 67 9.12 -8.12 6.35
N ILE A 68 9.29 -6.82 6.05
CA ILE A 68 10.36 -6.35 5.16
C ILE A 68 11.77 -6.80 5.59
N PRO A 69 12.16 -6.85 6.87
CA PRO A 69 13.51 -7.26 7.25
C PRO A 69 13.82 -8.73 6.94
N ARG A 70 12.79 -9.59 6.84
CA ARG A 70 12.96 -11.03 6.52
C ARG A 70 13.23 -11.28 5.04
N ILE A 71 12.70 -10.41 4.18
CA ILE A 71 12.76 -10.55 2.71
C ILE A 71 13.66 -9.49 2.06
N TYR A 72 14.34 -8.67 2.88
CA TYR A 72 15.12 -7.55 2.39
C TYR A 72 16.38 -8.03 1.68
N HIS A 73 16.49 -7.59 0.43
CA HIS A 73 17.72 -7.60 -0.34
C HIS A 73 17.99 -6.16 -0.80
N GLU A 74 19.19 -5.65 -0.49
CA GLU A 74 19.60 -4.30 -0.87
C GLU A 74 19.63 -4.14 -2.40
N HIS A 75 20.03 -5.20 -3.10
CA HIS A 75 20.04 -5.26 -4.56
C HIS A 75 19.24 -6.46 -5.03
N ASP A 76 18.38 -6.26 -6.01
CA ASP A 76 17.54 -7.28 -6.60
C ASP A 76 17.39 -7.03 -8.10
N TRP A 77 17.09 -8.06 -8.88
CA TRP A 77 16.81 -7.88 -10.30
C TRP A 77 15.98 -9.03 -10.88
N TYR A 78 15.23 -8.73 -11.94
CA TYR A 78 14.54 -9.72 -12.73
C TYR A 78 14.44 -9.30 -14.19
N GLU A 79 14.23 -10.28 -15.07
CA GLU A 79 13.95 -10.05 -16.48
C GLU A 79 12.49 -10.38 -16.78
N LYS A 80 11.80 -9.49 -17.51
CA LYS A 80 10.46 -9.74 -18.03
C LYS A 80 10.37 -9.20 -19.45
N GLU A 81 10.00 -10.07 -20.40
CA GLU A 81 9.78 -9.69 -21.80
C GLU A 81 10.98 -8.93 -22.42
N GLY A 82 12.20 -9.39 -22.13
CA GLY A 82 13.44 -8.77 -22.62
C GLY A 82 13.76 -7.40 -22.00
N THR A 83 13.07 -7.03 -20.91
CA THR A 83 13.36 -5.84 -20.11
C THR A 83 13.96 -6.26 -18.78
N PHE A 84 15.13 -5.71 -18.44
CA PHE A 84 15.75 -5.91 -17.14
C PHE A 84 15.25 -4.86 -16.16
N TYR A 85 14.84 -5.31 -14.98
CA TYR A 85 14.46 -4.46 -13.87
C TYR A 85 15.45 -4.72 -12.74
N LEU A 86 16.16 -3.69 -12.29
CA LEU A 86 17.02 -3.73 -11.13
C LEU A 86 16.39 -2.85 -10.05
N GLU A 87 16.45 -3.31 -8.82
CA GLU A 87 15.95 -2.58 -7.66
C GLU A 87 17.06 -2.45 -6.62
N GLU A 88 17.33 -1.22 -6.20
CA GLU A 88 18.17 -0.90 -5.06
C GLU A 88 17.27 -0.41 -3.92
N ARG A 89 17.25 -1.13 -2.80
CA ARG A 89 16.42 -0.81 -1.63
C ARG A 89 17.31 -0.32 -0.50
N LYS A 90 16.92 0.75 0.19
CA LYS A 90 17.65 1.28 1.33
C LYS A 90 16.70 1.71 2.45
N PRO A 91 16.75 1.08 3.64
CA PRO A 91 16.04 1.59 4.81
C PRO A 91 16.68 2.91 5.25
N ILE A 92 15.84 3.88 5.60
CA ILE A 92 16.25 5.21 6.08
C ILE A 92 15.50 5.55 7.38
N ASN A 93 16.02 6.51 8.13
CA ASN A 93 15.44 6.97 9.40
C ASN A 93 15.12 5.82 10.38
N GLY A 94 16.06 4.86 10.52
CA GLY A 94 15.87 3.73 11.43
C GLY A 94 14.71 2.81 11.04
N TRP A 95 14.55 2.50 9.75
CA TRP A 95 13.45 1.70 9.19
C TRP A 95 12.07 2.35 9.24
N GLU A 96 11.98 3.67 9.45
CA GLU A 96 10.72 4.39 9.29
C GLU A 96 10.27 4.37 7.82
N ARG A 97 11.21 4.52 6.89
CA ARG A 97 10.94 4.53 5.45
C ARG A 97 11.90 3.62 4.72
N ILE A 98 11.52 3.21 3.52
CA ILE A 98 12.39 2.53 2.56
C ILE A 98 12.42 3.32 1.26
N LYS A 99 13.63 3.61 0.80
CA LYS A 99 13.89 4.22 -0.50
C LYS A 99 14.18 3.11 -1.50
N ASN A 100 13.43 3.04 -2.59
CA ASN A 100 13.63 2.11 -3.68
C ASN A 100 14.01 2.89 -4.94
N ARG A 101 15.16 2.58 -5.50
CA ARG A 101 15.58 3.04 -6.81
C ARG A 101 15.38 1.91 -7.80
N TRP A 102 14.57 2.17 -8.82
CA TRP A 102 14.31 1.26 -9.92
C TRP A 102 15.10 1.68 -11.14
N ILE A 103 15.73 0.70 -11.77
CA ILE A 103 16.45 0.88 -13.03
C ILE A 103 15.87 -0.12 -14.03
N MET A 104 15.26 0.40 -15.08
CA MET A 104 14.71 -0.39 -16.18
C MET A 104 15.62 -0.26 -17.39
N ILE A 105 16.07 -1.39 -17.93
CA ILE A 105 16.92 -1.46 -19.12
C ILE A 105 16.17 -2.22 -20.22
N LYS A 106 15.86 -1.54 -21.33
CA LYS A 106 15.16 -2.12 -22.48
C LYS A 106 15.82 -1.66 -23.78
N GLY A 107 16.27 -2.60 -24.61
CA GLY A 107 16.87 -2.27 -25.91
C GLY A 107 18.11 -1.36 -25.82
N GLY A 108 18.84 -1.41 -24.71
CA GLY A 108 20.00 -0.53 -24.45
C GLY A 108 19.65 0.84 -23.85
N GLU A 109 18.36 1.20 -23.76
CA GLU A 109 17.90 2.39 -23.06
C GLU A 109 17.73 2.12 -21.58
N LYS A 110 18.09 3.11 -20.75
CA LYS A 110 18.01 3.05 -19.29
C LYS A 110 17.05 4.11 -18.78
N HIS A 111 16.03 3.69 -18.05
CA HIS A 111 15.13 4.56 -17.31
C HIS A 111 15.29 4.31 -15.82
N GLU A 112 15.36 5.39 -15.04
CA GLU A 112 15.49 5.31 -13.60
C GLU A 112 14.41 6.13 -12.91
N PHE A 113 13.92 5.63 -11.78
CA PHE A 113 13.06 6.38 -10.89
C PHE A 113 13.30 5.96 -9.45
N GLU A 114 13.09 6.90 -8.53
CA GLU A 114 13.20 6.66 -7.10
C GLU A 114 11.84 6.89 -6.45
N ILE A 115 11.45 5.98 -5.58
CA ILE A 115 10.25 6.08 -4.75
C ILE A 115 10.63 5.82 -3.31
N THR A 116 10.05 6.58 -2.39
CA THR A 116 10.24 6.36 -0.96
C THR A 116 8.89 6.22 -0.30
N HIS A 117 8.67 5.14 0.42
CA HIS A 117 7.45 4.95 1.20
C HIS A 117 7.75 4.65 2.66
N ARG A 118 6.78 4.99 3.51
CA ARG A 118 6.78 4.66 4.93
C ARG A 118 6.46 3.21 5.14
N LEU A 119 7.17 2.61 6.07
CA LEU A 119 6.89 1.28 6.56
C LEU A 119 5.98 1.43 7.78
N TYR A 120 4.86 0.73 7.78
CA TYR A 120 3.97 0.67 8.94
C TYR A 120 4.08 -0.70 9.59
N SER A 121 4.10 -0.72 10.92
CA SER A 121 3.81 -1.94 11.67
C SER A 121 2.31 -2.24 11.59
N GLY A 122 1.91 -3.46 11.93
CA GLY A 122 0.49 -3.80 12.06
C GLY A 122 -0.22 -2.90 13.08
N THR A 123 0.47 -2.57 14.17
CA THR A 123 -0.04 -1.69 15.23
C THR A 123 -0.19 -0.25 14.79
N GLU A 124 0.79 0.32 14.08
CA GLU A 124 0.73 1.70 13.55
C GLU A 124 -0.38 1.85 12.51
N LEU A 125 -0.50 0.91 11.58
CA LEU A 125 -1.58 0.94 10.58
C LEU A 125 -2.96 0.84 11.25
N SER A 126 -3.12 -0.06 12.23
CA SER A 126 -4.37 -0.20 12.98
C SER A 126 -4.71 1.09 13.74
N TRP A 127 -3.71 1.76 14.32
CA TRP A 127 -3.92 3.02 15.01
C TRP A 127 -4.37 4.13 14.05
N LEU A 128 -3.71 4.27 12.88
CA LEU A 128 -4.10 5.25 11.87
C LEU A 128 -5.51 5.02 11.31
N LEU A 129 -5.88 3.75 11.10
CA LEU A 129 -7.23 3.37 10.68
C LEU A 129 -8.27 3.76 11.75
N SER A 130 -7.97 3.48 13.02
CA SER A 130 -8.82 3.87 14.14
C SER A 130 -8.98 5.40 14.25
N GLU A 131 -7.88 6.16 14.11
CA GLU A 131 -7.91 7.63 14.08
C GLU A 131 -8.77 8.19 12.93
N ALA A 132 -8.82 7.50 11.79
CA ALA A 132 -9.66 7.89 10.66
C ALA A 132 -11.16 7.57 10.86
N GLY A 133 -11.51 6.84 11.92
CA GLY A 133 -12.89 6.49 12.29
C GLY A 133 -13.26 5.04 12.05
N PHE A 134 -12.36 4.22 11.49
CA PHE A 134 -12.67 2.81 11.22
C PHE A 134 -12.79 1.98 12.51
N GLN A 135 -13.69 1.00 12.46
CA GLN A 135 -13.96 0.04 13.52
C GLN A 135 -13.60 -1.38 13.06
N SER A 136 -13.56 -2.32 14.02
CA SER A 136 -13.40 -3.76 13.75
C SER A 136 -12.19 -4.09 12.85
N ILE A 137 -11.07 -3.42 13.07
CA ILE A 137 -9.83 -3.57 12.30
C ILE A 137 -9.23 -4.95 12.57
N LYS A 138 -9.02 -5.73 11.52
CA LYS A 138 -8.40 -7.06 11.56
C LYS A 138 -7.19 -7.09 10.67
N LEU A 139 -6.12 -7.73 11.14
CA LEU A 139 -4.88 -7.90 10.41
C LEU A 139 -4.70 -9.36 9.97
N PHE A 140 -4.23 -9.55 8.74
CA PHE A 140 -3.94 -10.87 8.16
C PHE A 140 -2.56 -10.86 7.48
N GLY A 141 -1.97 -12.04 7.38
CA GLY A 141 -0.66 -12.27 6.76
C GLY A 141 -0.69 -12.43 5.23
N SER A 142 -1.87 -12.61 4.63
CA SER A 142 -2.08 -12.75 3.19
C SER A 142 -3.55 -12.49 2.82
N LEU A 143 -3.83 -12.34 1.52
CA LEU A 143 -5.18 -12.10 1.00
C LEU A 143 -6.13 -13.29 1.21
N GLU A 144 -5.58 -14.48 1.44
CA GLU A 144 -6.33 -15.69 1.81
C GLU A 144 -6.79 -15.67 3.28
N GLY A 145 -6.45 -14.63 4.05
CA GLY A 145 -6.87 -14.46 5.44
C GLY A 145 -6.04 -15.27 6.43
N THR A 146 -4.78 -15.55 6.10
CA THR A 146 -3.84 -16.20 7.04
C THR A 146 -3.56 -15.32 8.25
N PRO A 147 -3.15 -15.87 9.41
CA PRO A 147 -2.79 -15.07 10.57
C PRO A 147 -1.67 -14.07 10.29
N TYR A 148 -1.73 -12.88 10.91
CA TYR A 148 -0.63 -11.92 10.88
C TYR A 148 0.41 -12.29 11.95
N ASP A 149 1.39 -13.13 11.57
CA ASP A 149 2.45 -13.63 12.46
C ASP A 149 3.84 -13.67 11.79
N ASN A 150 4.77 -14.44 12.36
CA ASN A 150 6.14 -14.58 11.86
C ASN A 150 6.24 -15.22 10.45
N THR A 151 5.13 -15.70 9.89
CA THR A 151 5.04 -16.27 8.53
C THR A 151 4.32 -15.37 7.53
N ALA A 152 3.79 -14.23 8.00
CA ALA A 152 3.07 -13.26 7.17
C ALA A 152 3.87 -12.84 5.92
N GLN A 153 3.21 -12.80 4.77
CA GLN A 153 3.79 -12.37 3.49
C GLN A 153 3.46 -10.92 3.19
N ARG A 154 2.30 -10.46 3.68
CA ARG A 154 1.76 -9.12 3.51
C ARG A 154 1.14 -8.66 4.83
N LEU A 155 1.10 -7.35 5.05
CA LEU A 155 0.25 -6.77 6.08
C LEU A 155 -1.08 -6.42 5.41
N ILE A 156 -2.07 -7.29 5.58
CA ILE A 156 -3.43 -7.07 5.11
C ILE A 156 -4.24 -6.49 6.26
N ALA A 157 -4.86 -5.34 6.07
CA ALA A 157 -5.82 -4.77 7.02
C ALA A 157 -7.21 -4.76 6.41
N VAL A 158 -8.18 -5.29 7.15
CA VAL A 158 -9.61 -5.16 6.84
C VAL A 158 -10.27 -4.34 7.93
N ALA A 159 -11.00 -3.29 7.56
CA ALA A 159 -11.65 -2.38 8.48
C ALA A 159 -13.06 -2.01 8.02
N ILE A 160 -13.94 -1.67 8.97
CA ILE A 160 -15.36 -1.33 8.71
C ILE A 160 -15.58 0.12 9.09
N LYS A 161 -16.35 0.85 8.27
CA LYS A 161 -16.87 2.17 8.62
C LYS A 161 -18.07 2.08 9.57
#